data_AF-A0A2V2U9I7-F1
#
_entry.id   AF-A0A2V2U9I7-F1
#
_cell.length_a   1.000
_cell.length_b   1.000
_cell.length_c   1.000
_cell.angle_alpha   90.00
_cell.angle_beta   90.00
_cell.angle_gamma   90.00
#
_symmetry.space_group_name_H-M   'P 1'
#
loop_
_entity.id
_entity.type
_entity.pdbx_description
1 polymer ?
#
loop_
_entity_poly.entity_id
_entity_poly.type
_entity_poly.pdbx_seq_one_letter_code
_entity_poly.pdbx_strand_id
1 'polypeptide(L)' 'MIKQRKDTVEYRNVRLSIETYTKLDKYLLELIQKRGDRRLSLDDAINSLIEDYYSKIIRD' A
#
# COMPACT_ATOMS: atom_id res chain seq x y z
N MET A 1 25.93 -20.81 -8.45
CA MET A 1 24.57 -20.47 -7.96
C MET A 1 24.66 -19.23 -7.09
N ILE A 2 24.17 -18.08 -7.58
CA ILE A 2 24.10 -16.86 -6.77
C ILE A 2 22.93 -17.05 -5.80
N LYS A 3 23.22 -17.24 -4.51
CA LYS A 3 22.20 -17.21 -3.46
C LYS A 3 21.63 -15.79 -3.41
N GLN A 4 20.43 -15.58 -3.91
CA GLN A 4 19.66 -14.37 -3.60
C GLN A 4 19.54 -14.32 -2.08
N ARG A 5 20.16 -13.31 -1.47
CA ARG A 5 19.94 -13.01 -0.04
C ARG A 5 18.45 -12.67 0.03
N LYS A 6 17.65 -13.54 0.65
CA LYS A 6 16.29 -13.16 1.02
C LYS A 6 16.46 -11.99 1.97
N ASP A 7 16.09 -10.79 1.53
CA ASP A 7 15.98 -9.66 2.43
C ASP A 7 15.15 -10.13 3.62
N THR A 8 15.73 -10.05 4.81
CA THR A 8 15.04 -10.37 6.05
C THR A 8 13.97 -9.32 6.23
N VAL A 9 12.78 -9.59 5.68
CA VAL A 9 11.61 -8.73 5.83
C VAL A 9 11.27 -8.72 7.32
N GLU A 10 11.61 -7.62 8.00
CA GLU A 10 11.22 -7.40 9.38
C GLU A 10 9.75 -6.99 9.42
N TYR A 11 8.88 -7.94 9.76
CA TYR A 11 7.48 -7.63 10.04
C TYR A 11 7.38 -6.81 11.33
N ARG A 12 6.66 -5.68 11.27
CA ARG A 12 6.37 -4.85 12.43
C ARG A 12 4.87 -4.77 12.64
N ASN A 13 4.42 -5.07 13.85
CA ASN A 13 3.03 -4.89 14.23
C ASN A 13 2.78 -3.40 14.51
N VAL A 14 2.18 -2.70 13.56
CA VAL A 14 1.75 -1.31 13.73
C VAL A 14 0.25 -1.29 13.91
N ARG A 15 -0.23 -0.77 15.05
CA ARG A 15 -1.66 -0.56 15.27
C ARG A 15 -2.06 0.79 14.69
N LEU A 16 -2.92 0.77 13.68
CA LEU A 16 -3.55 1.99 13.17
C LEU A 16 -4.76 2.36 14.03
N SER A 17 -5.10 3.65 14.04
CA SER A 17 -6.35 4.12 14.63
C SER A 17 -7.55 3.61 13.81
N ILE A 18 -8.71 3.48 14.44
CA ILE A 18 -9.94 3.07 13.74
C ILE A 18 -10.31 4.05 12.63
N GLU A 19 -10.03 5.34 12.83
CA GLU A 19 -10.26 6.38 11.84
C GLU A 19 -9.35 6.18 10.62
N THR A 20 -8.08 5.84 10.86
CA THR A 20 -7.13 5.53 9.78
C THR A 20 -7.58 4.32 8.97
N TYR A 21 -8.02 3.23 9.62
CA TYR A 21 -8.58 2.07 8.92
C TYR A 21 -9.78 2.46 8.05
N THR A 22 -10.72 3.24 8.60
CA THR A 22 -11.89 3.70 7.85
C THR A 22 -11.51 4.51 6.60
N LYS A 23 -10.47 5.34 6.70
CA LYS A 23 -9.96 6.11 5.55
C LYS A 23 -9.33 5.18 4.51
N LEU A 24 -8.56 4.18 4.94
CA LEU A 24 -7.95 3.20 4.05
C LEU A 24 -9.00 2.33 3.34
N ASP A 25 -10.05 1.90 4.02
CA ASP A 25 -11.14 1.12 3.42
C ASP A 25 -11.86 1.91 2.33
N LYS A 26 -12.15 3.20 2.58
CA LYS A 26 -12.73 4.09 1.57
C LYS A 26 -11.80 4.25 0.36
N TYR A 27 -10.52 4.47 0.61
CA TYR A 27 -9.53 4.59 -0.46
C TYR A 27 -9.41 3.31 -1.28
N LEU A 28 -9.43 2.13 -0.65
CA LEU A 28 -9.42 0.84 -1.34
C LEU A 28 -10.63 0.71 -2.28
N LEU A 29 -11.83 1.07 -1.83
CA LEU A 29 -13.03 1.07 -2.67
C LEU A 29 -12.90 1.99 -3.89
N GLU A 30 -12.36 3.19 -3.69
CA GLU A 30 -12.08 4.12 -4.80
C GLU A 30 -11.04 3.55 -5.76
N LEU A 31 -9.99 2.90 -5.24
CA LEU A 31 -8.93 2.29 -6.05
C LEU A 31 -9.48 1.13 -6.89
N ILE A 32 -10.34 0.29 -6.31
CA ILE A 32 -11.08 -0.77 -7.01
C ILE A 32 -11.90 -0.18 -8.16
N GLN A 33 -12.63 0.90 -7.90
CA GLN A 33 -13.44 1.57 -8.93
C GLN A 33 -12.57 2.16 -10.05
N LYS A 34 -11.46 2.82 -9.71
CA LYS A 34 -10.54 3.45 -10.66
C LYS A 34 -9.82 2.43 -11.54
N ARG A 35 -9.36 1.31 -10.96
CA ARG A 35 -8.60 0.27 -11.68
C ARG A 35 -9.49 -0.78 -12.33
N GLY A 36 -10.77 -0.86 -11.94
CA GLY A 36 -11.70 -1.88 -12.42
C GLY A 36 -11.42 -3.29 -11.89
N ASP A 37 -10.55 -3.43 -10.88
CA ASP A 37 -10.14 -4.71 -10.31
C ASP A 37 -10.70 -4.86 -8.89
N ARG A 38 -11.54 -5.88 -8.69
CA ARG A 38 -12.17 -6.20 -7.39
C ARG A 38 -11.27 -7.03 -6.47
N ARG A 39 -10.08 -7.44 -6.92
CA ARG A 39 -9.17 -8.32 -6.17
C ARG A 39 -8.07 -7.56 -5.42
N LEU A 40 -8.16 -6.23 -5.36
CA LEU A 40 -7.19 -5.43 -4.63
C LEU A 40 -7.28 -5.69 -3.12
N SER A 41 -6.12 -5.84 -2.52
CA SER A 41 -5.93 -5.99 -1.08
C SER A 41 -5.68 -4.65 -0.39
N LEU A 42 -5.71 -4.64 0.94
CA LEU A 42 -5.31 -3.48 1.73
C LEU A 42 -3.83 -3.10 1.47
N ASP A 43 -2.97 -4.10 1.27
CA ASP A 43 -1.56 -3.87 0.94
C ASP A 43 -1.41 -3.15 -0.40
N ASP A 44 -2.22 -3.49 -1.41
CA ASP A 44 -2.22 -2.78 -2.70
C ASP A 44 -2.64 -1.32 -2.55
N ALA A 45 -3.61 -1.05 -1.68
CA ALA A 45 -4.02 0.31 -1.35
C ALA A 45 -2.90 1.10 -0.66
N ILE A 46 -2.22 0.49 0.32
CA ILE A 46 -1.09 1.12 1.01
C ILE A 46 0.07 1.38 0.05
N ASN A 47 0.42 0.40 -0.78
CA ASN A 47 1.48 0.54 -1.78
C ASN A 47 1.15 1.67 -2.77
N SER A 48 -0.09 1.76 -3.25
CA SER A 48 -0.51 2.85 -4.14
C SER A 48 -0.36 4.24 -3.50
N LEU A 49 -0.66 4.39 -2.20
CA LEU A 49 -0.46 5.65 -1.49
C LEU A 49 1.02 6.03 -1.37
N ILE A 50 1.88 5.03 -1.10
CA ILE A 50 3.32 5.22 -0.96
C ILE A 50 3.94 5.59 -2.31
N GLU A 51 3.58 4.89 -3.37
CA GLU A 51 4.01 5.17 -4.75
C GLU A 51 3.61 6.59 -5.18
N ASP A 52 2.36 6.99 -4.90
CA ASP A 52 1.87 8.35 -5.19
C ASP A 52 2.69 9.42 -4.44
N TYR A 53 3.06 9.16 -3.19
CA TYR A 53 3.87 10.08 -2.38
C TYR A 53 5.28 10.25 -2.96
N TYR A 54 5.99 9.16 -3.24
CA TYR A 54 7.32 9.22 -3.82
C TYR A 54 7.32 9.78 -5.25
N SER A 55 6.28 9.49 -6.02
CA SER A 55 6.13 10.04 -7.37
C SER A 55 5.92 11.56 -7.37
N LYS A 56 5.32 12.12 -6.31
CA LYS A 56 5.18 13.58 -6.15
C LYS A 56 6.52 14.22 -5.78
N ILE A 57 7.26 13.64 -4.83
CA ILE A 57 8.57 14.14 -4.41
C ILE A 57 9.56 14.25 -5.58
N ILE A 58 9.56 13.28 -6.50
CA ILE A 58 10.51 13.26 -7.63
C ILE A 58 10.16 14.31 -8.70
N ARG A 59 8.96 14.90 -8.67
CA ARG A 59 8.48 15.87 -9.66
C ARG A 59 8.65 17.33 -9.24
N ASP A 60 8.99 17.58 -7.97
CA ASP A 60 9.30 18.90 -7.40
C ASP A 60 10.82 19.11 -7.32
#